data_AF-A0A970QXX5-F1
#
_entry.id   AF-A0A970QXX5-F1
#
_cell.length_a   1.000
_cell.length_b   1.000
_cell.length_c   1.000
_cell.angle_alpha   90.00
_cell.angle_beta   90.00
_cell.angle_gamma   90.00
#
_symmetry.space_group_name_H-M   'P 1'
#
loop_
_entity.id
_entity.type
_entity.pdbx_description
1 polymer ?
#
loop_
_entity_poly.entity_id
_entity_poly.type
_entity_poly.pdbx_seq_one_letter_code
_entity_poly.pdbx_strand_id
1 'polypeptide(L)'
;MDYTAFVRKAKQQDARNAFETYTGSLDAVPDDLKSFYRTCNPVDVELDINDAAVRFCPALELPETQQEYSYLNAQFVFATCNGDPIFLHDNIVYTCAHGVKEPKWEKLSGSFAQYLAAV
;
A
#
# COMPACT_ATOMS: atom_id res chain seq x y z
N MET A 1 8.74 10.17 -9.05
CA MET A 1 8.67 10.57 -7.62
C MET A 1 9.90 10.03 -6.92
N ASP A 2 10.46 10.78 -5.96
CA ASP A 2 11.55 10.27 -5.10
C ASP A 2 10.95 9.69 -3.82
N TYR A 3 11.27 8.43 -3.51
CA TYR A 3 10.75 7.69 -2.36
C TYR A 3 11.76 7.64 -1.19
N THR A 4 12.94 8.25 -1.34
CA THR A 4 14.02 8.21 -0.36
C THR A 4 13.58 8.70 1.03
N ALA A 5 12.77 9.76 1.07
CA ALA A 5 12.25 10.31 2.32
C ALA A 5 11.34 9.31 3.05
N PHE A 6 10.45 8.64 2.32
CA PHE A 6 9.57 7.60 2.84
C PHE A 6 10.37 6.40 3.36
N VAL A 7 11.28 5.85 2.54
CA VAL A 7 12.15 4.71 2.94
C VAL A 7 12.95 5.04 4.19
N ARG A 8 13.51 6.25 4.27
CA ARG A 8 14.26 6.70 5.45
C ARG A 8 13.39 6.75 6.69
N LYS A 9 12.19 7.35 6.60
CA LYS A 9 11.24 7.39 7.73
C LYS A 9 10.83 5.99 8.18
N ALA A 10 10.49 5.12 7.24
CA ALA A 10 10.12 3.74 7.52
C ALA A 10 11.22 2.99 8.30
N LYS A 11 12.48 3.13 7.86
CA LYS A 11 13.63 2.52 8.55
C LYS A 11 13.99 3.17 9.88
N GLN A 12 13.60 4.43 10.10
CA GLN A 12 13.78 5.10 11.39
C GLN A 12 12.77 4.60 12.44
N GLN A 13 11.57 4.24 12.02
CA GLN A 13 10.54 3.66 12.88
C GLN A 13 10.89 2.20 13.23
N ASP A 14 11.22 1.40 12.23
CA ASP A 14 11.70 0.02 12.43
C ASP A 14 12.85 -0.29 11.47
N ALA A 15 14.03 -0.58 12.03
CA ALA A 15 15.22 -0.92 11.26
C ALA A 15 15.10 -2.24 10.49
N ARG A 16 14.11 -3.08 10.82
CA ARG A 16 13.78 -4.32 10.10
C ARG A 16 13.07 -4.06 8.78
N ASN A 17 12.49 -2.87 8.59
CA ASN A 17 11.79 -2.51 7.36
C ASN A 17 12.71 -2.64 6.13
N ALA A 18 12.34 -3.52 5.21
CA ALA A 18 13.12 -3.95 4.07
C ALA A 18 12.48 -3.51 2.75
N PHE A 19 13.30 -2.89 1.89
CA PHE A 19 12.91 -2.44 0.57
C PHE A 19 13.92 -2.95 -0.46
N GLU A 20 13.42 -3.33 -1.64
CA GLU A 20 14.25 -3.80 -2.75
C GLU A 20 13.76 -3.24 -4.09
N THR A 21 14.57 -3.36 -5.14
CA THR A 21 14.12 -3.11 -6.50
C THR A 21 13.39 -4.34 -7.05
N TYR A 22 12.22 -4.18 -7.67
CA TYR A 22 11.50 -5.29 -8.27
C TYR A 22 11.70 -5.37 -9.80
N THR A 23 12.19 -6.50 -10.28
CA THR A 23 12.46 -6.72 -11.72
C THR A 23 11.38 -7.52 -12.44
N GLY A 24 10.40 -8.07 -11.73
CA GLY A 24 9.30 -8.85 -12.31
C GLY A 24 8.26 -8.03 -13.07
N SER A 25 7.16 -8.69 -13.47
CA SER A 25 6.03 -8.05 -14.15
C SER A 25 5.22 -7.20 -13.16
N LEU A 26 4.81 -6.02 -13.61
CA LEU A 26 3.96 -5.08 -12.88
C LEU A 26 2.72 -4.72 -13.73
N ASP A 27 2.33 -5.59 -14.68
CA ASP A 27 1.28 -5.26 -15.66
C ASP A 27 -0.09 -5.02 -15.02
N ALA A 28 -0.37 -5.71 -13.92
CA ALA A 28 -1.59 -5.55 -13.13
C ALA A 28 -1.54 -4.37 -12.13
N VAL A 29 -0.37 -3.75 -11.94
CA VAL A 29 -0.19 -2.64 -11.01
C VAL A 29 -0.56 -1.33 -11.73
N PRO A 30 -1.34 -0.41 -11.11
CA PRO A 30 -1.62 0.89 -11.70
C PRO A 30 -0.33 1.70 -11.93
N ASP A 31 -0.29 2.50 -13.00
CA ASP A 31 0.89 3.26 -13.40
C ASP A 31 1.46 4.14 -12.28
N ASP A 32 0.58 4.73 -11.43
CA ASP A 32 0.97 5.55 -10.29
C ASP A 32 1.78 4.81 -9.23
N LEU A 33 1.62 3.49 -9.13
CA LEU A 33 2.34 2.63 -8.18
C LEU A 33 3.51 1.89 -8.83
N LYS A 34 3.55 1.75 -10.16
CA LYS A 34 4.60 0.97 -10.84
C LYS A 34 6.01 1.46 -10.49
N SER A 35 6.23 2.78 -10.45
CA SER A 35 7.55 3.31 -10.09
C SER A 35 7.93 2.99 -8.66
N PHE A 36 6.98 3.00 -7.72
CA PHE A 36 7.20 2.64 -6.33
C PHE A 36 7.68 1.20 -6.20
N TYR A 37 6.95 0.25 -6.78
CA TYR A 37 7.37 -1.15 -6.77
C TYR A 37 8.67 -1.39 -7.53
N ARG A 38 8.91 -0.67 -8.64
CA ARG A 38 10.15 -0.80 -9.41
C ARG A 38 11.38 -0.39 -8.60
N THR A 39 11.31 0.71 -7.85
CA THR A 39 12.48 1.31 -7.18
C THR A 39 12.60 0.97 -5.71
N CYS A 40 11.49 0.76 -5.02
CA CYS A 40 11.41 0.55 -3.57
C CYS A 40 10.23 -0.35 -3.21
N ASN A 41 10.20 -1.55 -3.79
CA ASN A 41 9.28 -2.61 -3.41
C ASN A 41 9.37 -2.89 -1.90
N PRO A 42 8.26 -2.82 -1.16
CA PRO A 42 8.22 -3.08 0.28
C PRO A 42 8.24 -4.59 0.53
N VAL A 43 9.43 -5.19 0.70
CA VAL A 43 9.57 -6.65 0.90
C VAL A 43 9.04 -7.07 2.26
N ASP A 44 9.33 -6.27 3.28
CA ASP A 44 8.84 -6.46 4.64
C ASP A 44 8.76 -5.08 5.29
N VAL A 45 7.60 -4.42 5.19
CA VAL A 45 7.43 -3.04 5.66
C VAL A 45 6.13 -2.91 6.43
N GLU A 46 6.28 -2.60 7.72
CA GLU A 46 5.20 -2.27 8.64
C GLU A 46 5.48 -0.92 9.29
N LEU A 47 4.46 -0.05 9.34
CA LEU A 47 4.53 1.27 9.94
C LEU A 47 3.37 1.46 10.92
N ASP A 48 3.63 1.94 12.12
CA ASP A 48 2.58 2.47 12.98
C ASP A 48 2.16 3.86 12.48
N ILE A 49 0.92 3.97 12.00
CA ILE A 49 0.29 5.21 11.56
C ILE A 49 -0.90 5.46 12.48
N ASN A 50 -0.84 6.51 13.31
CA ASN A 50 -1.90 6.84 14.28
C ASN A 50 -2.32 5.62 15.15
N ASP A 51 -1.34 4.95 15.77
CA ASP A 51 -1.53 3.75 16.59
C ASP A 51 -2.09 2.52 15.86
N ALA A 52 -2.03 2.51 14.51
CA ALA A 52 -2.44 1.39 13.69
C ALA A 52 -1.27 0.84 12.86
N ALA A 53 -1.05 -0.48 12.93
CA ALA A 53 -0.01 -1.16 12.16
C ALA A 53 -0.44 -1.31 10.70
N VAL A 54 0.24 -0.58 9.81
CA VAL A 54 0.03 -0.62 8.37
C VAL A 54 1.15 -1.40 7.70
N ARG A 55 0.79 -2.52 7.10
CA ARG A 55 1.69 -3.39 6.33
C ARG A 55 1.55 -3.10 4.85
N PHE A 56 2.65 -2.76 4.19
CA PHE A 56 2.66 -2.61 2.74
C PHE A 56 2.84 -3.97 2.07
N CYS A 57 2.04 -4.24 1.04
CA CYS A 57 2.07 -5.52 0.34
C CYS A 57 3.25 -5.57 -0.65
N PRO A 58 4.15 -6.57 -0.56
CA PRO A 58 5.23 -6.73 -1.54
C PRO A 58 4.70 -7.10 -2.91
N ALA A 59 5.45 -6.75 -3.96
CA ALA A 59 5.08 -7.00 -5.36
C ALA A 59 4.70 -8.46 -5.67
N LEU A 60 5.35 -9.42 -4.99
CA LEU A 60 5.09 -10.85 -5.16
C LEU A 60 3.75 -11.31 -4.56
N GLU A 61 3.27 -10.62 -3.52
CA GLU A 61 2.00 -10.95 -2.84
C GLU A 61 0.80 -10.22 -3.46
N LEU A 62 1.03 -9.19 -4.28
CA LEU A 62 -0.03 -8.38 -4.89
C LEU A 62 -1.15 -9.20 -5.58
N PRO A 63 -0.87 -10.27 -6.35
CA PRO A 63 -1.93 -11.07 -6.97
C PRO A 63 -2.85 -11.73 -5.95
N GLU A 64 -2.29 -12.29 -4.88
CA GLU A 64 -3.05 -12.91 -3.79
C GLU A 64 -3.84 -11.85 -3.02
N THR A 65 -3.22 -10.71 -2.73
CA THR A 65 -3.90 -9.57 -2.10
C THR A 65 -5.10 -9.08 -2.93
N GLN A 66 -4.96 -8.95 -4.26
CA GLN A 66 -6.09 -8.53 -5.09
C GLN A 66 -7.22 -9.57 -5.08
N GLN A 67 -6.88 -10.86 -5.02
CA GLN A 67 -7.87 -11.92 -4.94
C GLN A 67 -8.65 -11.88 -3.61
N GLU A 68 -7.95 -11.69 -2.49
CA GLU A 68 -8.54 -11.61 -1.15
C GLU A 68 -9.58 -10.49 -1.04
N TYR A 69 -9.28 -9.32 -1.60
CA TYR A 69 -10.13 -8.13 -1.51
C TYR A 69 -10.97 -7.88 -2.78
N SER A 70 -11.11 -8.87 -3.66
CA SER A 70 -11.84 -8.76 -4.92
C SER A 70 -13.29 -8.31 -4.76
N TYR A 71 -13.91 -8.59 -3.62
CA TYR A 71 -15.29 -8.18 -3.30
C TYR A 71 -15.46 -6.65 -3.19
N LEU A 72 -14.38 -5.88 -3.00
CA LEU A 72 -14.45 -4.43 -2.89
C LEU A 72 -14.71 -3.72 -4.22
N ASN A 73 -14.37 -4.34 -5.36
CA ASN A 73 -14.28 -3.65 -6.65
C ASN A 73 -13.39 -2.39 -6.59
N ALA A 74 -12.39 -2.38 -5.70
CA ALA A 74 -11.34 -1.37 -5.66
C ALA A 74 -10.45 -1.48 -6.91
N GLN A 75 -9.73 -0.40 -7.24
CA GLN A 75 -8.80 -0.45 -8.38
C GLN A 75 -7.55 -1.26 -8.02
N PHE A 76 -6.96 -1.01 -6.84
CA PHE A 76 -5.76 -1.73 -6.43
C PHE A 76 -5.48 -1.64 -4.92
N VAL A 77 -5.44 -2.77 -4.22
CA VAL A 77 -4.99 -2.83 -2.82
C VAL A 77 -3.46 -2.90 -2.76
N PHE A 78 -2.83 -2.04 -1.97
CA PHE A 78 -1.37 -1.96 -1.88
C PHE A 78 -0.82 -2.05 -0.45
N ALA A 79 -1.69 -1.95 0.55
CA ALA A 79 -1.34 -2.11 1.96
C ALA A 79 -2.57 -2.61 2.74
N THR A 80 -2.36 -3.03 3.98
CA THR A 80 -3.43 -3.38 4.92
C THR A 80 -3.15 -2.78 6.29
N CYS A 81 -4.21 -2.56 7.07
CA CYS A 81 -4.17 -2.03 8.42
C CYS A 81 -4.96 -2.98 9.33
N ASN A 82 -4.28 -3.83 10.11
CA ASN A 82 -4.94 -4.88 10.90
C ASN A 82 -5.92 -5.77 10.10
N GLY A 83 -5.64 -6.01 8.81
CA GLY A 83 -6.51 -6.75 7.89
C GLY A 83 -7.52 -5.89 7.12
N ASP A 84 -7.67 -4.61 7.45
CA ASP A 84 -8.47 -3.69 6.64
C ASP A 84 -7.65 -3.22 5.42
N PRO A 85 -8.18 -3.36 4.19
CA PRO A 85 -7.42 -3.04 2.99
C PRO A 85 -7.27 -1.53 2.80
N ILE A 86 -6.07 -1.12 2.42
CA ILE A 86 -5.74 0.22 1.94
C ILE A 86 -5.51 0.15 0.43
N PHE A 87 -6.28 0.92 -0.32
CA PHE A 87 -6.35 0.77 -1.77
C PHE A 87 -6.42 2.10 -2.51
N LEU A 88 -5.97 2.06 -3.75
CA LEU A 88 -6.17 3.11 -4.73
C LEU A 88 -7.53 2.91 -5.42
N HIS A 89 -8.24 4.02 -5.67
CA HIS A 89 -9.36 4.08 -6.60
C HIS A 89 -9.46 5.51 -7.15
N ASP A 90 -9.48 5.67 -8.48
CA ASP A 90 -9.49 6.98 -9.15
C ASP A 90 -8.40 7.93 -8.62
N ASN A 91 -7.18 7.40 -8.46
CA ASN A 91 -6.02 8.10 -7.92
C ASN A 91 -6.15 8.60 -6.48
N ILE A 92 -7.18 8.21 -5.73
CA ILE A 92 -7.39 8.56 -4.32
C ILE A 92 -7.14 7.32 -3.46
N VAL A 93 -6.57 7.50 -2.27
CA VAL A 93 -6.31 6.42 -1.33
C VAL A 93 -7.46 6.31 -0.33
N TYR A 94 -7.99 5.10 -0.20
CA TYR A 94 -9.09 4.76 0.69
C TYR A 94 -8.75 3.58 1.59
N THR A 95 -9.54 3.41 2.64
CA THR A 95 -9.63 2.19 3.44
C THR A 95 -11.10 1.85 3.70
N CYS A 96 -11.38 0.64 4.16
CA CYS A 96 -12.68 0.25 4.69
C CYS A 96 -12.54 -0.97 5.61
N ALA A 97 -13.50 -1.16 6.52
CA ALA A 97 -13.54 -2.35 7.36
C ALA A 97 -13.64 -3.64 6.52
N HIS A 98 -12.80 -4.63 6.84
CA HIS A 98 -12.87 -5.98 6.27
C HIS A 98 -14.01 -6.79 6.89
N GLY A 99 -14.60 -7.72 6.13
CA GLY A 99 -15.62 -8.67 6.63
C GLY A 99 -17.02 -8.10 6.85
N VAL A 100 -17.29 -6.85 6.50
CA VAL A 100 -18.64 -6.25 6.59
C VAL A 100 -19.40 -6.40 5.26
N LYS A 101 -20.74 -6.58 5.34
CA LYS A 101 -21.59 -6.75 4.15
C LYS A 101 -21.58 -5.55 3.19
N GLU A 102 -21.51 -4.34 3.73
CA GLU A 102 -21.56 -3.08 2.98
C GLU A 102 -20.43 -2.17 3.48
N PRO A 103 -19.20 -2.36 2.98
CA PRO A 103 -18.06 -1.55 3.42
C PRO A 103 -18.23 -0.11 2.97
N LYS A 104 -18.14 0.82 3.92
CA LYS A 104 -18.06 2.25 3.63
C LYS A 104 -16.60 2.62 3.44
N TRP A 105 -16.30 3.26 2.31
CA TRP A 105 -14.94 3.70 2.02
C TRP A 105 -14.65 5.01 2.73
N GLU A 106 -13.49 5.04 3.37
CA GLU A 106 -12.97 6.19 4.09
C GLU A 106 -11.75 6.72 3.36
N LYS A 107 -11.78 8.01 3.02
CA LYS A 107 -10.66 8.64 2.30
C LYS A 107 -9.50 8.87 3.28
N LEU A 108 -8.35 8.29 2.96
CA LEU A 108 -7.10 8.53 3.69
C LEU A 108 -6.26 9.64 3.07
N SER A 109 -6.20 9.72 1.73
CA SER A 109 -5.38 10.73 1.05
C SER A 109 -5.84 10.99 -0.37
N GLY A 110 -5.53 12.17 -0.92
CA GLY A 110 -5.91 12.54 -2.28
C GLY A 110 -5.06 11.90 -3.38
N SER A 111 -3.93 11.28 -3.02
CA SER A 111 -3.10 10.48 -3.93
C SER A 111 -2.17 9.54 -3.19
N PHE A 112 -1.65 8.54 -3.89
CA PHE A 112 -0.61 7.67 -3.35
C PHE A 112 0.62 8.46 -2.88
N ALA A 113 1.03 9.47 -3.66
CA ALA A 113 2.15 10.34 -3.32
C ALA A 113 1.91 11.13 -2.02
N GLN A 114 0.72 11.71 -1.86
CA GLN A 114 0.33 12.42 -0.65
C GLN A 114 0.22 11.47 0.55
N TYR A 115 -0.26 10.24 0.34
CA TYR A 115 -0.31 9.21 1.36
C TYR A 115 1.10 8.90 1.89
N LEU A 116 2.05 8.59 1.01
CA LEU A 116 3.45 8.31 1.38
C LEU A 116 4.16 9.49 2.07
N ALA A 117 3.73 10.73 1.83
CA ALA A 117 4.30 11.91 2.48
C ALA A 117 3.75 12.15 3.90
N ALA A 118 2.52 11.68 4.16
CA ALA A 118 1.82 11.83 5.43
C ALA A 118 2.24 10.77 6.47
N VAL A 119 2.74 9.63 6.00
CA VAL A 119 3.56 8.69 6.78
C VAL A 119 4.95 9.27 7.00
#